data_AF-A0A7I7Q6B4-F1
#
_entry.id   AF-A0A7I7Q6B4-F1
#
_cell.length_a   1.000
_cell.length_b   1.000
_cell.length_c   1.000
_cell.angle_alpha   90.00
_cell.angle_beta   90.00
_cell.angle_gamma   90.00
#
_symmetry.space_group_name_H-M   'P 1'
#
loop_
_entity.id
_entity.type
_entity.pdbx_description
1 polymer ?
#
loop_
_entity_poly.entity_id
_entity_poly.type
_entity_poly.pdbx_seq_one_letter_code
_entity_poly.pdbx_strand_id
1 'polypeptide(L)'
;MTEEFLAGVRSIVEPLLNELGFQLDEYDDDVVEGGANSSVVYYSSADCKIQIYESPRAASINCMIAPLDAPNVFGPSDRSGKWQYIFMLAIRQGIPRDEIRKDQLKVDFPTTIQRLEWIRGSIEKYFSVARDSILQGG
;
A
#
# COMPACT_ATOMS: atom_id res chain seq x y z
N MET A 1 10.85 11.29 -8.82
CA MET A 1 9.70 10.53 -9.36
C MET A 1 10.05 9.79 -10.66
N THR A 2 9.71 8.51 -10.79
CA THR A 2 9.42 7.92 -12.11
C THR A 2 7.99 8.33 -12.48
N GLU A 3 7.81 9.15 -13.53
CA GLU A 3 6.47 9.55 -14.01
C GLU A 3 5.56 8.32 -14.24
N GLU A 4 6.17 7.19 -14.56
CA GLU A 4 5.53 5.88 -14.68
C GLU A 4 4.82 5.40 -13.41
N PHE A 5 5.42 5.58 -12.23
CA PHE A 5 4.82 5.12 -10.96
C PHE A 5 3.54 5.89 -10.66
N LEU A 6 3.60 7.23 -10.63
CA LEU A 6 2.43 8.05 -10.30
C LEU A 6 1.33 7.87 -11.36
N ALA A 7 1.67 7.89 -12.65
CA ALA A 7 0.71 7.64 -13.72
C ALA A 7 0.07 6.25 -13.60
N GLY A 8 0.86 5.24 -13.22
CA GLY A 8 0.38 3.88 -12.97
C GLY A 8 -0.56 3.81 -11.77
N VAL A 9 -0.22 4.41 -10.62
CA VAL A 9 -1.09 4.43 -9.44
C VAL A 9 -2.44 5.05 -9.79
N ARG A 10 -2.43 6.20 -10.47
CA ARG A 10 -3.66 6.92 -10.85
C ARG A 10 -4.54 6.17 -11.85
N SER A 11 -3.94 5.39 -12.75
CA SER A 11 -4.69 4.65 -13.77
C SER A 11 -5.14 3.26 -13.34
N ILE A 12 -4.40 2.60 -12.45
CA ILE A 12 -4.61 1.20 -12.07
C ILE A 12 -5.24 1.07 -10.68
N VAL A 13 -4.67 1.76 -9.68
CA VAL A 13 -5.02 1.55 -8.26
C VAL A 13 -6.07 2.55 -7.79
N GLU A 14 -5.93 3.83 -8.17
CA GLU A 14 -6.83 4.92 -7.75
C GLU A 14 -8.32 4.65 -8.07
N PRO A 15 -8.71 4.06 -9.22
CA PRO A 15 -10.12 3.76 -9.49
C PRO A 15 -10.75 2.84 -8.44
N LEU A 16 -10.03 1.78 -8.04
CA LEU A 16 -10.48 0.87 -6.97
C LEU A 16 -10.56 1.60 -5.62
N LEU A 17 -9.56 2.43 -5.31
CA LEU A 17 -9.56 3.20 -4.06
C LEU A 17 -10.75 4.17 -4.00
N ASN A 18 -11.09 4.82 -5.11
CA ASN A 18 -12.26 5.69 -5.21
C ASN A 18 -13.58 4.91 -4.99
N GLU A 19 -13.70 3.69 -5.55
CA GLU A 19 -14.85 2.80 -5.30
C GLU A 19 -14.97 2.40 -3.82
N LEU A 20 -13.83 2.25 -3.13
CA LEU A 20 -13.75 1.98 -1.69
C LEU A 20 -13.92 3.23 -0.82
N GLY A 21 -14.18 4.41 -1.42
CA GLY A 21 -14.44 5.66 -0.71
C GLY A 21 -13.18 6.39 -0.25
N PHE A 22 -12.01 6.04 -0.77
CA PHE A 22 -10.79 6.80 -0.57
C PHE A 22 -10.71 7.99 -1.53
N GLN A 23 -9.99 9.02 -1.11
CA GLN A 23 -9.61 10.17 -1.92
C GLN A 23 -8.12 10.42 -1.77
N LEU A 24 -7.49 11.00 -2.80
CA LEU A 24 -6.10 11.43 -2.74
C LEU A 24 -5.92 12.44 -1.60
N ASP A 25 -4.99 12.16 -0.70
CA ASP A 25 -4.65 13.00 0.45
C ASP A 25 -3.36 13.77 0.16
N GLU A 26 -2.29 13.04 -0.18
CA GLU A 26 -0.96 13.63 -0.37
C GLU A 26 -0.09 12.79 -1.32
N TYR A 27 0.92 13.43 -1.90
CA TYR A 27 1.97 12.80 -2.67
C TYR A 27 3.33 13.32 -2.21
N ASP A 28 4.28 12.42 -1.97
CA ASP A 28 5.65 12.74 -1.61
C ASP A 28 6.64 11.92 -2.45
N ASP A 29 7.55 12.58 -3.14
CA ASP A 29 8.56 11.99 -4.02
C ASP A 29 10.01 12.27 -3.62
N ASP A 30 10.19 12.87 -2.44
CA ASP A 30 11.50 13.20 -1.86
C ASP A 30 11.74 12.41 -0.56
N VAL A 31 11.13 11.22 -0.46
CA VAL A 31 11.30 10.34 0.70
C VAL A 31 12.70 9.73 0.68
N VAL A 32 13.55 10.14 1.61
CA VAL A 32 14.93 9.62 1.70
C VAL A 32 14.95 8.20 2.30
N GLU A 33 15.07 7.18 1.46
CA GLU A 33 15.18 5.77 1.87
C GLU A 33 16.65 5.29 1.89
N GLY A 34 17.50 5.96 2.67
CA GLY A 34 18.88 5.54 2.89
C GLY A 34 19.78 5.56 1.65
N GLY A 35 19.42 6.36 0.62
CA GLY A 35 20.25 6.60 -0.55
C GLY A 35 19.47 7.17 -1.72
N ALA A 36 18.53 6.40 -2.27
CA ALA A 36 17.65 6.83 -3.35
C ALA A 36 16.31 7.35 -2.79
N ASN A 37 15.71 8.30 -3.49
CA ASN A 37 14.40 8.83 -3.14
C ASN A 37 13.31 7.82 -3.49
N SER A 38 12.46 7.51 -2.53
CA SER A 38 11.23 6.75 -2.70
C SER A 38 10.09 7.69 -3.10
N SER A 39 9.03 7.11 -3.65
CA SER A 39 7.81 7.85 -3.98
C SER A 39 6.61 7.19 -3.32
N VAL A 40 5.73 7.98 -2.73
CA VAL A 40 4.56 7.52 -2.00
C VAL A 40 3.35 8.40 -2.31
N VAL A 41 2.21 7.75 -2.45
CA VAL A 41 0.90 8.38 -2.63
C VAL A 41 0.02 7.97 -1.46
N TYR A 42 -0.52 8.95 -0.75
CA TYR A 42 -1.41 8.76 0.38
C TYR A 42 -2.86 8.98 -0.05
N TYR A 43 -3.73 8.11 0.44
CA TYR A 43 -5.16 8.16 0.26
C TYR A 43 -5.84 8.07 1.62
N SER A 44 -6.92 8.82 1.80
CA SER A 44 -7.74 8.79 3.02
C SER A 44 -9.19 8.47 2.70
N SER A 45 -9.83 7.63 3.51
CA SER A 45 -11.28 7.42 3.52
C SER A 45 -11.90 8.05 4.78
N ALA A 46 -13.16 7.74 5.04
CA ALA A 46 -13.85 8.18 6.25
C ALA A 46 -13.29 7.56 7.57
N ASP A 47 -12.53 6.47 7.50
CA ASP A 47 -12.13 5.71 8.69
C ASP A 47 -10.69 5.19 8.70
N CYS A 48 -9.98 5.24 7.58
CA CYS A 48 -8.58 4.82 7.51
C CYS A 48 -7.82 5.52 6.39
N LYS A 49 -6.52 5.25 6.33
CA LYS A 49 -5.63 5.71 5.27
C LYS A 49 -4.93 4.53 4.60
N ILE A 50 -4.62 4.68 3.32
CA ILE A 50 -3.77 3.76 2.54
C ILE A 50 -2.63 4.57 1.93
N GLN A 51 -1.43 4.01 1.94
CA GLN A 51 -0.33 4.51 1.13
C GLN A 51 0.07 3.46 0.08
N ILE A 52 0.36 3.92 -1.13
CA ILE A 52 0.99 3.13 -2.19
C ILE A 52 2.36 3.74 -2.42
N TYR A 53 3.42 2.93 -2.39
CA TYR A 53 4.77 3.45 -2.54
C TYR A 53 5.66 2.58 -3.41
N GLU A 54 6.63 3.21 -4.04
CA GLU A 54 7.79 2.58 -4.66
C GLU A 54 8.99 2.71 -3.71
N SER A 55 9.62 1.57 -3.40
CA SER A 55 10.88 1.49 -2.66
C SER A 55 11.98 1.03 -3.61
N PRO A 56 12.91 1.92 -4.00
CA PRO A 56 14.08 1.57 -4.78
C PRO A 56 14.97 0.56 -4.04
N ARG A 57 15.09 0.70 -2.71
CA ARG A 57 15.91 -0.19 -1.87
C ARG A 57 15.43 -1.63 -1.91
N ALA A 58 14.12 -1.84 -1.89
CA ALA A 58 13.52 -3.18 -1.97
C ALA A 58 13.19 -3.60 -3.42
N ALA A 59 13.48 -2.74 -4.41
CA ALA A 59 13.06 -2.92 -5.81
C ALA A 59 11.58 -3.33 -5.94
N SER A 60 10.73 -2.70 -5.12
CA SER A 60 9.34 -3.13 -4.91
C SER A 60 8.36 -1.97 -4.91
N ILE A 61 7.14 -2.23 -5.35
CA ILE A 61 5.98 -1.38 -5.10
C ILE A 61 5.10 -2.11 -4.09
N ASN A 62 4.63 -1.41 -3.07
CA ASN A 62 3.82 -2.01 -2.01
C ASN A 62 2.74 -1.05 -1.51
N CYS A 63 1.87 -1.57 -0.64
CA CYS A 63 0.83 -0.80 0.02
C CYS A 63 0.79 -1.09 1.53
N MET A 64 0.42 -0.07 2.29
CA MET A 64 0.19 -0.16 3.73
C MET A 64 -1.09 0.60 4.10
N ILE A 65 -1.74 0.16 5.17
CA ILE A 65 -2.96 0.76 5.72
C ILE A 65 -2.68 1.27 7.14
N ALA A 66 -3.37 2.33 7.54
CA ALA A 66 -3.26 2.92 8.87
C ALA A 66 -4.59 3.49 9.37
N PRO A 67 -4.76 3.68 10.69
CA PRO A 67 -5.87 4.45 11.25
C PRO A 67 -5.92 5.88 10.70
N LEU A 68 -7.11 6.50 10.72
CA LEU A 68 -7.32 7.84 10.17
C LEU A 68 -6.43 8.93 10.80
N ASP A 69 -6.07 8.76 12.09
CA ASP A 69 -5.24 9.70 12.84
C ASP A 69 -3.72 9.50 12.62
N ALA A 70 -3.33 8.59 11.72
CA ALA A 70 -1.94 8.37 11.38
C ALA A 70 -1.40 9.56 10.55
N PRO A 71 -0.20 10.07 10.88
CA PRO A 71 0.45 11.06 10.05
C PRO A 71 0.87 10.44 8.71
N ASN A 72 0.88 11.26 7.66
CA ASN A 72 1.42 10.87 6.36
C ASN A 72 2.94 10.79 6.47
N VAL A 73 3.42 9.61 6.81
CA VAL A 73 4.85 9.29 6.88
C VAL A 73 5.10 8.03 6.07
N PHE A 74 6.31 7.91 5.52
CA PHE A 74 6.66 6.75 4.73
C PHE A 74 6.61 5.49 5.61
N GLY A 75 5.69 4.59 5.31
CA GLY A 75 5.33 3.48 6.20
C GLY A 75 6.52 2.59 6.60
N PRO A 76 7.43 2.23 5.67
CA PRO A 76 8.64 1.48 6.02
C PRO A 76 9.59 2.17 7.01
N SER A 77 9.49 3.50 7.15
CA SER A 77 10.26 4.31 8.10
C SER A 77 9.43 4.79 9.29
N ASP A 78 8.14 4.44 9.37
CA ASP A 78 7.26 4.80 10.47
C ASP A 78 7.66 4.08 11.76
N ARG A 79 8.09 4.87 12.75
CA ARG A 79 8.46 4.35 14.08
C ARG A 79 7.26 4.19 15.01
N SER A 80 6.11 4.80 14.70
CA SER A 80 4.90 4.67 15.51
C SER A 80 4.23 3.31 15.33
N GLY A 81 4.49 2.62 14.21
CA GLY A 81 3.91 1.32 13.90
C GLY A 81 2.42 1.38 13.50
N LYS A 82 1.90 2.59 13.23
CA LYS A 82 0.53 2.81 12.77
C LYS A 82 0.34 2.34 11.34
N TRP A 83 1.34 2.57 10.49
CA TRP A 83 1.35 2.04 9.13
C TRP A 83 1.67 0.54 9.15
N GLN A 84 0.76 -0.28 8.64
CA GLN A 84 0.90 -1.73 8.63
C GLN A 84 0.63 -2.32 7.25
N TYR A 85 1.38 -3.37 6.89
CA TYR A 85 1.17 -4.10 5.64
C TYR A 85 -0.19 -4.81 5.65
N ILE A 86 -0.97 -4.64 4.57
CA ILE A 86 -2.28 -5.27 4.41
C ILE A 86 -2.20 -6.80 4.60
N PHE A 87 -1.19 -7.46 4.01
CA PHE A 87 -1.00 -8.90 4.15
C PHE A 87 -0.71 -9.33 5.59
N MET A 88 0.05 -8.52 6.36
CA MET A 88 0.36 -8.84 7.76
C MET A 88 -0.91 -8.81 8.61
N LEU A 89 -1.81 -7.85 8.34
CA LEU A 89 -3.11 -7.77 8.99
C LEU A 89 -4.01 -8.94 8.60
N ALA A 90 -4.05 -9.31 7.32
CA ALA A 90 -4.78 -10.48 6.85
C ALA A 90 -4.32 -11.78 7.55
N ILE A 91 -3.02 -11.98 7.72
CA ILE A 91 -2.47 -13.14 8.47
C ILE A 91 -2.94 -13.13 9.93
N ARG A 92 -2.91 -11.96 10.59
CA ARG A 92 -3.34 -11.82 11.99
C ARG A 92 -4.82 -12.16 12.16
N GLN A 93 -5.63 -11.91 11.14
CA GLN A 93 -7.06 -12.23 11.11
C GLN A 93 -7.35 -13.67 10.63
N GLY A 94 -6.32 -14.51 10.49
CA GLY A 94 -6.46 -15.94 10.25
C GLY A 94 -6.32 -16.38 8.79
N ILE A 95 -6.01 -15.47 7.85
CA ILE A 95 -5.70 -15.88 6.48
C ILE A 95 -4.38 -16.67 6.46
N PRO A 96 -4.36 -17.93 5.98
CA PRO A 96 -3.15 -18.74 5.97
C PRO A 96 -2.05 -18.10 5.13
N ARG A 97 -0.81 -18.15 5.62
CA ARG A 97 0.37 -17.65 4.89
C ARG A 97 0.50 -18.26 3.50
N ASP A 98 0.14 -19.53 3.35
CA ASP A 98 0.20 -20.21 2.05
C ASP A 98 -0.85 -19.72 1.06
N GLU A 99 -1.96 -19.14 1.54
CA GLU A 99 -2.90 -18.46 0.66
C GLU A 99 -2.31 -17.16 0.12
N ILE A 100 -1.72 -16.34 0.99
CA ILE A 100 -1.05 -15.10 0.59
C ILE A 100 0.14 -15.37 -0.33
N ARG A 101 0.87 -16.47 -0.11
CA ARG A 101 1.95 -16.91 -1.01
C ARG A 101 1.46 -17.28 -2.41
N LYS A 102 0.24 -17.83 -2.54
CA LYS A 102 -0.33 -18.14 -3.87
C LYS A 102 -0.58 -16.89 -4.68
N ASP A 103 -0.89 -15.79 -4.01
CA ASP A 103 -1.20 -14.51 -4.63
C ASP A 103 0.06 -13.68 -4.93
N GLN A 104 1.26 -14.12 -4.54
CA GLN A 104 2.49 -13.43 -4.91
C GLN A 104 2.68 -13.39 -6.43
N LEU A 105 3.23 -12.28 -6.91
CA LEU A 105 3.54 -12.11 -8.33
C LEU A 105 4.66 -13.08 -8.75
N LYS A 106 4.30 -14.12 -9.52
CA LYS A 106 5.21 -15.19 -10.00
C LYS A 106 5.85 -14.84 -11.35
N VAL A 107 6.35 -13.61 -11.48
CA VAL A 107 7.02 -13.13 -12.70
C VAL A 107 8.45 -12.79 -12.34
N ASP A 108 9.40 -13.32 -13.09
CA ASP A 108 10.80 -12.89 -12.97
C ASP A 108 10.93 -11.49 -13.56
N PHE A 109 11.32 -10.51 -12.72
CA PHE A 109 11.46 -9.09 -13.06
C PHE A 109 10.17 -8.41 -13.54
N PRO A 110 9.16 -8.27 -12.66
CA PRO A 110 7.88 -7.65 -13.05
C PRO A 110 8.05 -6.17 -13.40
N THR A 111 7.24 -5.70 -14.35
CA THR A 111 7.14 -4.27 -14.68
C THR A 111 6.42 -3.48 -13.59
N THR A 112 6.55 -2.15 -13.61
CA THR A 112 5.80 -1.22 -12.74
C THR A 112 4.30 -1.49 -12.81
N ILE A 113 3.75 -1.63 -14.01
CA ILE A 113 2.32 -1.95 -14.25
C ILE A 113 1.94 -3.28 -13.60
N GLN A 114 2.72 -4.35 -13.82
CA GLN A 114 2.41 -5.65 -13.22
C GLN A 114 2.44 -5.64 -11.70
N ARG A 115 3.36 -4.87 -11.10
CA ARG A 115 3.39 -4.67 -9.64
C ARG A 115 2.15 -3.91 -9.17
N LEU A 116 1.72 -2.87 -9.88
CA LEU A 116 0.54 -2.08 -9.52
C LEU A 116 -0.76 -2.87 -9.66
N GLU A 117 -0.90 -3.68 -10.70
CA GLU A 117 -2.04 -4.61 -10.86
C GLU A 117 -2.10 -5.62 -9.72
N TRP A 118 -0.94 -6.15 -9.32
CA TRP A 118 -0.84 -7.03 -8.16
C TRP A 118 -1.26 -6.32 -6.86
N ILE A 119 -0.86 -5.06 -6.68
CA ILE A 119 -1.28 -4.25 -5.53
C ILE A 119 -2.78 -3.97 -5.55
N ARG A 120 -3.34 -3.61 -6.70
CA ARG A 120 -4.78 -3.44 -6.89
C ARG A 120 -5.54 -4.69 -6.45
N GLY A 121 -5.17 -5.86 -6.98
CA GLY A 121 -5.79 -7.14 -6.62
C GLY A 121 -5.62 -7.52 -5.14
N SER A 122 -4.47 -7.15 -4.56
CA SER A 122 -4.21 -7.37 -3.13
C SER A 122 -5.07 -6.51 -2.23
N ILE A 123 -5.27 -5.24 -2.59
CA ILE A 123 -6.19 -4.33 -1.90
C ILE A 123 -7.62 -4.86 -2.03
N GLU A 124 -8.06 -5.17 -3.24
CA GLU A 124 -9.40 -5.71 -3.51
C GLU A 124 -9.72 -6.94 -2.65
N LYS A 125 -8.75 -7.86 -2.50
CA LYS A 125 -8.92 -9.10 -1.75
C LYS A 125 -8.85 -8.92 -0.24
N TYR A 126 -7.92 -8.09 0.26
CA TYR A 126 -7.55 -8.09 1.68
C TYR A 126 -7.94 -6.83 2.44
N PHE A 127 -8.40 -5.78 1.75
CA PHE A 127 -8.72 -4.49 2.37
C PHE A 127 -9.72 -4.62 3.52
N SER A 128 -10.85 -5.31 3.30
CA SER A 128 -11.91 -5.42 4.30
C SER A 128 -11.39 -5.99 5.64
N VAL A 129 -10.66 -7.12 5.55
CA VAL A 129 -10.08 -7.78 6.73
C VAL A 129 -8.98 -6.91 7.38
N ALA A 130 -8.17 -6.22 6.59
CA ALA A 130 -7.14 -5.34 7.10
C ALA A 130 -7.73 -4.10 7.80
N ARG A 131 -8.77 -3.49 7.22
CA ARG A 131 -9.54 -2.38 7.79
C ARG A 131 -10.14 -2.78 9.14
N ASP A 132 -10.83 -3.91 9.22
CA ASP A 132 -11.44 -4.36 10.47
C ASP A 132 -10.37 -4.56 11.56
N SER A 133 -9.20 -5.08 11.19
CA SER A 133 -8.08 -5.28 12.11
C SER A 133 -7.52 -3.98 12.70
N ILE A 134 -7.38 -2.92 11.89
CA ILE A 134 -6.91 -1.61 12.39
C ILE A 134 -7.97 -0.84 13.17
N LEU A 135 -9.27 -1.07 12.89
CA LEU A 135 -10.37 -0.43 13.61
C LEU A 135 -10.67 -1.11 14.95
N GLN A 136 -10.39 -2.40 15.08
CA GLN A 136 -10.53 -3.15 16.35
C GLN A 136 -9.31 -2.99 17.27
N GLY A 137 -8.16 -2.59 16.73
CA GLY A 137 -6.88 -2.45 17.45
C GLY A 137 -6.41 -1.01 17.65
N GLY A 138 -7.27 -0.02 17.40
CA GLY A 138 -7.04 1.41 17.63
C GLY A 138 -7.53 1.89 18.98
#